data_AF-X1SNU4-F1
#
_entry.id   AF-X1SNU4-F1
#
_cell.length_a   1.000
_cell.length_b   1.000
_cell.length_c   1.000
_cell.angle_alpha   90.00
_cell.angle_beta   90.00
_cell.angle_gamma   90.00
#
_symmetry.space_group_name_H-M   'P 1'
#
loop_
_entity.id
_entity.type
_entity.pdbx_description
1 polymer ?
#
loop_
_entity_poly.entity_id
_entity_poly.type
_entity_poly.pdbx_seq_one_letter_code
_entity_poly.pdbx_strand_id
1 'polypeptide(L)'
;TDEPDWDLDTNLELNKLQTLTGGSQGYRHMYFSVFAGLLKAGDAPKRANHFFEMSKIAFGKDDNYWGFRFAARAIHYLEDVSQPYHTYPAPLDVLFKKFFNVTKLTVLVTNAHYGYEDFNGYLFEQKKDEFYNLLPEVKTVKVDDVADSTIKLSKEARKDFTLSYRETMKLFPALDNDQELIILEEPEIIRVANLKENQKLIDLMKKDILLGLGYLNGFFNLLKESVEGGIAWSV
;
A
#
# COMPACT_ATOMS: atom_id res chain seq x y z
N THR A 1 -0.47 12.45 13.65
CA THR A 1 -0.26 11.60 12.47
C THR A 1 -1.53 11.71 11.65
N ASP A 2 -1.42 11.78 10.32
CA ASP A 2 -2.58 11.91 9.43
C ASP A 2 -3.03 10.55 8.85
N GLU A 3 -2.42 9.44 9.32
CA GLU A 3 -2.82 8.08 8.93
C GLU A 3 -4.22 7.73 9.44
N PRO A 4 -5.10 7.12 8.62
CA PRO A 4 -6.48 6.79 8.99
C PRO A 4 -6.65 5.86 10.21
N ASP A 5 -5.62 5.10 10.57
CA ASP A 5 -5.63 4.15 11.67
C ASP A 5 -5.25 4.77 13.04
N TRP A 6 -4.70 6.00 13.08
CA TRP A 6 -4.31 6.72 14.30
C TRP A 6 -3.49 5.88 15.29
N ASP A 7 -2.44 5.24 14.79
CA ASP A 7 -1.51 4.40 15.57
C ASP A 7 -2.16 3.15 16.21
N LEU A 8 -3.39 2.78 15.82
CA LEU A 8 -4.10 1.62 16.37
C LEU A 8 -3.39 0.30 16.09
N ASP A 9 -2.52 0.26 15.07
CA ASP A 9 -1.75 -0.94 14.72
C ASP A 9 -0.32 -0.94 15.29
N THR A 10 0.04 0.02 16.14
CA THR A 10 1.36 0.10 16.78
C THR A 10 1.44 -0.68 18.10
N ASN A 11 2.65 -1.14 18.46
CA ASN A 11 2.96 -1.80 19.74
C ASN A 11 2.11 -3.05 20.08
N LEU A 12 1.73 -3.83 19.05
CA LEU A 12 0.95 -5.06 19.23
C LEU A 12 1.83 -6.32 19.07
N GLU A 13 1.46 -7.40 19.75
CA GLU A 13 2.02 -8.74 19.51
C GLU A 13 1.07 -9.52 18.59
N LEU A 14 1.29 -9.44 17.27
CA LEU A 14 0.42 -10.05 16.26
C LEU A 14 0.97 -11.36 15.71
N ASN A 15 2.24 -11.37 15.33
CA ASN A 15 2.88 -12.51 14.69
C ASN A 15 4.40 -12.49 14.85
N LYS A 16 5.05 -13.65 14.91
CA LYS A 16 6.53 -13.74 14.95
C LYS A 16 7.20 -13.12 13.71
N LEU A 17 6.53 -13.14 12.56
CA LEU A 17 7.03 -12.56 11.31
C LEU A 17 6.89 -11.03 11.25
N GLN A 18 6.23 -10.39 12.23
CA GLN A 18 6.03 -8.93 12.22
C GLN A 18 7.34 -8.15 12.28
N THR A 19 8.41 -8.74 12.83
CA THR A 19 9.75 -8.12 12.81
C THR A 19 10.29 -7.93 11.39
N LEU A 20 9.90 -8.80 10.45
CA LEU A 20 10.31 -8.70 9.04
C LEU A 20 9.58 -7.58 8.29
N THR A 21 8.45 -7.11 8.82
CA THR A 21 7.63 -6.05 8.27
C THR A 21 7.83 -4.72 9.00
N GLY A 22 8.80 -4.60 9.91
CA GLY A 22 9.03 -3.37 10.68
C GLY A 22 8.17 -3.22 11.93
N GLY A 23 7.56 -4.30 12.43
CA GLY A 23 6.71 -4.33 13.63
C GLY A 23 5.24 -4.60 13.31
N SER A 24 4.37 -4.37 14.30
CA SER A 24 2.94 -4.63 14.17
C SER A 24 2.24 -3.71 13.17
N GLN A 25 2.69 -2.46 13.05
CA GLN A 25 2.16 -1.51 12.08
C GLN A 25 2.41 -2.04 10.66
N GLY A 26 3.65 -2.29 10.27
CA GLY A 26 3.90 -2.83 8.93
C GLY A 26 3.26 -4.21 8.71
N TYR A 27 3.13 -5.05 9.75
CA TYR A 27 2.41 -6.32 9.61
C TYR A 27 0.93 -6.14 9.27
N ARG A 28 0.30 -5.07 9.74
CA ARG A 28 -1.11 -4.76 9.45
C ARG A 28 -1.31 -4.12 8.09
N HIS A 29 -0.33 -3.37 7.62
CA HIS A 29 -0.38 -2.58 6.38
C HIS A 29 0.15 -3.35 5.15
N MET A 30 0.95 -4.39 5.37
CA MET A 30 1.57 -5.16 4.29
C MET A 30 0.86 -6.49 4.03
N TYR A 31 1.09 -7.04 2.83
CA TYR A 31 0.79 -8.43 2.47
C TYR A 31 1.87 -9.01 1.56
N PHE A 32 2.91 -9.54 2.18
CA PHE A 32 4.04 -10.18 1.52
C PHE A 32 3.71 -11.60 1.11
N SER A 33 4.09 -11.95 -0.12
CA SER A 33 4.00 -13.31 -0.65
C SER A 33 5.28 -13.60 -1.44
N VAL A 34 6.16 -14.41 -0.86
CA VAL A 34 7.47 -14.75 -1.43
C VAL A 34 7.55 -16.25 -1.78
N PHE A 35 8.55 -16.61 -2.60
CA PHE A 35 8.75 -17.99 -3.10
C PHE A 35 7.48 -18.62 -3.69
N ALA A 36 6.88 -17.94 -4.67
CA ALA A 36 5.63 -18.38 -5.31
C ALA A 36 4.44 -18.60 -4.34
N GLY A 37 4.45 -17.94 -3.18
CA GLY A 37 3.38 -18.01 -2.19
C GLY A 37 3.56 -19.05 -1.09
N LEU A 38 4.73 -19.69 -1.02
CA LEU A 38 5.09 -20.60 0.07
C LEU A 38 5.23 -19.89 1.42
N LEU A 39 5.66 -18.63 1.40
CA LEU A 39 5.72 -17.80 2.60
C LEU A 39 4.87 -16.56 2.41
N LYS A 40 3.92 -16.37 3.33
CA LYS A 40 3.04 -15.20 3.40
C LYS A 40 3.21 -14.52 4.74
N ALA A 41 3.27 -13.19 4.74
CA ALA A 41 3.33 -12.38 5.95
C ALA A 41 2.50 -11.11 5.77
N GLY A 42 1.90 -10.64 6.85
CA GLY A 42 1.05 -9.47 6.86
C GLY A 42 -0.44 -9.78 6.74
N ASP A 43 -1.26 -8.83 7.19
CA ASP A 43 -2.68 -9.00 7.46
C ASP A 43 -3.58 -7.97 6.76
N ALA A 44 -3.04 -7.12 5.87
CA ALA A 44 -3.81 -6.05 5.20
C ALA A 44 -5.14 -6.53 4.57
N PRO A 45 -5.22 -7.68 3.85
CA PRO A 45 -6.50 -8.21 3.36
C PRO A 45 -7.54 -8.47 4.45
N LYS A 46 -7.11 -9.00 5.60
CA LYS A 46 -8.01 -9.24 6.73
C LYS A 46 -8.46 -7.94 7.37
N ARG A 47 -7.61 -6.92 7.39
CA ARG A 47 -7.92 -5.59 7.93
C ARG A 47 -8.89 -4.83 7.04
N ALA A 48 -8.64 -4.82 5.73
CA ALA A 48 -9.56 -4.28 4.75
C ALA A 48 -10.97 -4.88 4.92
N ASN A 49 -11.06 -6.22 4.98
CA ASN A 49 -12.35 -6.90 5.18
C ASN A 49 -12.99 -6.62 6.55
N HIS A 50 -12.20 -6.63 7.63
CA HIS A 50 -12.71 -6.33 8.96
C HIS A 50 -13.39 -4.96 9.02
N PHE A 51 -12.73 -3.92 8.50
CA PHE A 51 -13.29 -2.58 8.51
C PHE A 51 -14.41 -2.39 7.49
N PHE A 52 -14.40 -3.13 6.38
CA PHE A 52 -15.54 -3.17 5.46
C PHE A 52 -16.81 -3.71 6.13
N GLU A 53 -16.71 -4.82 6.88
CA GLU A 53 -17.85 -5.38 7.60
C GLU A 53 -18.33 -4.45 8.72
N MET A 54 -17.41 -3.79 9.44
CA MET A 54 -17.76 -2.78 10.43
C MET A 54 -18.49 -1.58 9.81
N SER A 55 -18.08 -1.16 8.61
CA SER A 55 -18.73 -0.11 7.83
C SER A 55 -20.18 -0.48 7.48
N LYS A 56 -20.40 -1.70 6.96
CA LYS A 56 -21.74 -2.22 6.67
C LYS A 56 -22.64 -2.23 7.90
N ILE A 57 -22.13 -2.69 9.04
CA ILE A 57 -22.88 -2.74 10.30
C ILE A 57 -23.27 -1.33 10.77
N ALA A 58 -22.37 -0.35 10.66
CA ALA A 58 -22.64 1.02 11.07
C ALA A 58 -23.67 1.70 10.16
N PHE A 59 -23.54 1.57 8.85
CA PHE A 59 -24.54 2.08 7.90
C PHE A 59 -25.91 1.42 8.08
N GLY A 60 -25.96 0.11 8.33
CA GLY A 60 -27.21 -0.60 8.62
C GLY A 60 -27.89 -0.19 9.93
N LYS A 61 -27.23 0.61 10.77
CA LYS A 61 -27.77 1.21 12.00
C LYS A 61 -28.00 2.72 11.89
N ASP A 62 -27.99 3.25 10.67
CA ASP A 62 -28.06 4.70 10.37
C ASP A 62 -26.92 5.53 11.00
N ASP A 63 -25.81 4.89 11.38
CA ASP A 63 -24.61 5.55 11.91
C ASP A 63 -23.64 5.88 10.77
N ASN A 64 -23.98 6.93 10.03
CA ASN A 64 -23.18 7.38 8.89
C ASN A 64 -21.76 7.78 9.29
N TYR A 65 -21.58 8.37 10.48
CA TYR A 65 -20.26 8.79 10.94
C TYR A 65 -19.32 7.59 11.05
N TRP A 66 -19.71 6.55 11.78
CA TRP A 66 -18.87 5.37 11.92
C TRP A 66 -18.82 4.53 10.63
N GLY A 67 -19.89 4.52 9.83
CA GLY A 67 -19.89 3.89 8.51
C GLY A 67 -18.77 4.42 7.62
N PHE A 68 -18.69 5.74 7.43
CA PHE A 68 -17.62 6.33 6.63
C PHE A 68 -16.24 6.16 7.27
N ARG A 69 -16.12 6.23 8.61
CA ARG A 69 -14.82 6.06 9.29
C ARG A 69 -14.26 4.64 9.14
N PHE A 70 -15.12 3.62 9.23
CA PHE A 70 -14.71 2.26 8.96
C PHE A 70 -14.44 2.02 7.48
N ALA A 71 -15.24 2.59 6.56
CA ALA A 71 -14.95 2.51 5.13
C ALA A 71 -13.57 3.12 4.79
N ALA A 72 -13.25 4.29 5.33
CA ALA A 72 -11.95 4.93 5.13
C ALA A 72 -10.78 4.05 5.61
N ARG A 73 -10.93 3.38 6.75
CA ARG A 73 -9.92 2.41 7.23
C ARG A 73 -9.81 1.19 6.32
N ALA A 74 -10.91 0.67 5.82
CA ALA A 74 -10.88 -0.45 4.88
C ALA A 74 -10.16 -0.09 3.58
N ILE A 75 -10.45 1.10 3.05
CA ILE A 75 -9.82 1.68 1.86
C ILE A 75 -8.32 1.87 2.09
N HIS A 76 -7.92 2.38 3.26
CA HIS A 76 -6.50 2.55 3.61
C HIS A 76 -5.69 1.27 3.40
N TYR A 77 -6.11 0.12 3.95
CA TYR A 77 -5.38 -1.15 3.74
C TYR A 77 -5.44 -1.66 2.29
N LEU A 78 -6.47 -1.28 1.53
CA LEU A 78 -6.55 -1.59 0.10
C LEU A 78 -5.56 -0.74 -0.70
N GLU A 79 -5.45 0.54 -0.38
CA GLU A 79 -4.49 1.47 -0.97
C GLU A 79 -3.05 1.06 -0.66
N ASP A 80 -2.75 0.68 0.58
CA ASP A 80 -1.42 0.19 0.96
C ASP A 80 -0.98 -0.95 0.03
N VAL A 81 -1.79 -2.00 -0.14
CA VAL A 81 -1.40 -3.14 -0.99
C VAL A 81 -1.50 -2.90 -2.49
N SER A 82 -2.03 -1.75 -2.91
CA SER A 82 -1.93 -1.29 -4.30
C SER A 82 -0.52 -0.79 -4.62
N GLN A 83 0.23 -0.39 -3.60
CA GLN A 83 1.60 0.06 -3.72
C GLN A 83 2.56 -1.15 -3.64
N PRO A 84 3.51 -1.30 -4.57
CA PRO A 84 4.28 -2.54 -4.68
C PRO A 84 5.15 -2.90 -3.46
N TYR A 85 5.70 -1.93 -2.73
CA TYR A 85 6.54 -2.17 -1.56
C TYR A 85 5.78 -2.79 -0.38
N HIS A 86 4.48 -2.55 -0.26
CA HIS A 86 3.63 -3.24 0.72
C HIS A 86 3.31 -4.70 0.34
N THR A 87 3.74 -5.17 -0.84
CA THR A 87 3.43 -6.52 -1.35
C THR A 87 4.62 -7.48 -1.40
N TYR A 88 5.85 -6.96 -1.27
CA TYR A 88 7.07 -7.74 -1.37
C TYR A 88 8.24 -7.07 -0.61
N PRO A 89 9.06 -7.83 0.14
CA PRO A 89 10.05 -7.23 1.05
C PRO A 89 11.29 -6.66 0.35
N ALA A 90 11.88 -7.39 -0.60
CA ALA A 90 13.06 -6.97 -1.34
C ALA A 90 13.22 -7.84 -2.60
N PRO A 91 13.92 -7.40 -3.66
CA PRO A 91 14.21 -8.26 -4.80
C PRO A 91 14.96 -9.53 -4.36
N LEU A 92 14.71 -10.66 -5.01
CA LEU A 92 15.27 -11.96 -4.60
C LEU A 92 16.79 -11.94 -4.45
N ASP A 93 17.51 -11.31 -5.37
CA ASP A 93 18.97 -11.21 -5.31
C ASP A 93 19.45 -10.34 -4.13
N VAL A 94 18.66 -9.35 -3.69
CA VAL A 94 18.93 -8.55 -2.49
C VAL A 94 18.71 -9.40 -1.24
N LEU A 95 17.61 -10.16 -1.18
CA LEU A 95 17.33 -11.10 -0.09
C LEU A 95 18.47 -12.13 0.07
N PHE A 96 18.97 -12.68 -1.04
CA PHE A 96 20.08 -13.66 -1.02
C PHE A 96 21.43 -13.03 -0.63
N LYS A 97 21.74 -11.81 -1.08
CA LYS A 97 23.01 -11.13 -0.78
C LYS A 97 23.12 -10.67 0.68
N LYS A 98 22.01 -10.26 1.30
CA LYS A 98 22.00 -9.73 2.68
C LYS A 98 21.45 -10.73 3.73
N PHE A 99 21.32 -12.01 3.36
CA PHE A 99 20.74 -13.07 4.20
C PHE A 99 21.40 -13.25 5.59
N PHE A 100 22.65 -12.80 5.77
CA PHE A 100 23.37 -12.96 7.03
C PHE A 100 23.08 -11.87 8.08
N ASN A 101 22.34 -10.80 7.74
CA ASN A 101 21.97 -9.78 8.71
C ASN A 101 20.59 -9.17 8.41
N VAL A 102 19.56 -9.73 9.04
CA VAL A 102 18.16 -9.30 8.91
C VAL A 102 17.99 -7.82 9.25
N THR A 103 18.67 -7.31 10.29
CA THR A 103 18.57 -5.90 10.68
C THR A 103 19.07 -4.96 9.58
N LYS A 104 20.23 -5.25 8.99
CA LYS A 104 20.78 -4.45 7.87
C LYS A 104 19.88 -4.51 6.64
N LEU A 105 19.34 -5.71 6.34
CA LEU A 105 18.37 -5.86 5.27
C LEU A 105 17.12 -5.02 5.52
N THR A 106 16.55 -5.06 6.73
CA THR A 106 15.39 -4.26 7.12
C THR A 106 15.66 -2.77 6.93
N VAL A 107 16.79 -2.24 7.42
CA VAL A 107 17.15 -0.82 7.23
C VAL A 107 17.21 -0.45 5.74
N LEU A 108 17.88 -1.25 4.92
CA LEU A 108 17.98 -0.99 3.48
C LEU A 108 16.61 -0.96 2.80
N VAL A 109 15.75 -1.95 3.06
CA VAL A 109 14.45 -2.04 2.40
C VAL A 109 13.51 -0.94 2.89
N THR A 110 13.62 -0.55 4.17
CA THR A 110 12.87 0.57 4.74
C THR A 110 13.30 1.89 4.11
N ASN A 111 14.60 2.11 3.87
CA ASN A 111 15.07 3.31 3.16
C ASN A 111 14.51 3.38 1.74
N ALA A 112 14.54 2.27 1.00
CA ALA A 112 13.96 2.21 -0.34
C ALA A 112 12.44 2.45 -0.32
N HIS A 113 11.73 1.88 0.66
CA HIS A 113 10.30 2.04 0.87
C HIS A 113 9.93 3.51 1.09
N TYR A 114 10.51 4.14 2.12
CA TYR A 114 10.19 5.52 2.44
C TYR A 114 10.65 6.49 1.35
N GLY A 115 11.81 6.27 0.75
CA GLY A 115 12.25 7.11 -0.37
C GLY A 115 11.32 7.03 -1.60
N TYR A 116 10.69 5.87 -1.84
CA TYR A 116 9.63 5.75 -2.86
C TYR A 116 8.38 6.55 -2.47
N GLU A 117 7.92 6.42 -1.24
CA GLU A 117 6.71 7.10 -0.75
C GLU A 117 6.90 8.62 -0.67
N ASP A 118 8.04 9.10 -0.19
CA ASP A 118 8.42 10.52 -0.15
C ASP A 118 8.42 11.12 -1.56
N PHE A 119 9.02 10.43 -2.53
CA PHE A 119 9.05 10.90 -3.91
C PHE A 119 7.65 10.90 -4.55
N ASN A 120 6.86 9.85 -4.32
CA ASN A 120 5.48 9.79 -4.80
C ASN A 120 4.60 10.90 -4.19
N GLY A 121 4.75 11.13 -2.88
CA GLY A 121 4.05 12.19 -2.15
C GLY A 121 4.38 13.57 -2.68
N TYR A 122 5.66 13.87 -2.90
CA TYR A 122 6.11 15.11 -3.53
C TYR A 122 5.51 15.30 -4.93
N LEU A 123 5.51 14.26 -5.75
CA LEU A 123 4.93 14.33 -7.10
C LEU A 123 3.43 14.59 -7.05
N PHE A 124 2.71 13.97 -6.11
CA PHE A 124 1.28 14.20 -5.95
C PHE A 124 0.99 15.64 -5.49
N GLU A 125 1.78 16.19 -4.57
CA GLU A 125 1.62 17.56 -4.09
C GLU A 125 1.92 18.60 -5.20
N GLN A 126 3.04 18.43 -5.90
CA GLN A 126 3.57 19.44 -6.83
C GLN A 126 3.10 19.25 -8.28
N LYS A 127 2.67 18.04 -8.65
CA LYS A 127 2.25 17.68 -10.01
C LYS A 127 0.88 17.01 -10.04
N LYS A 128 -0.01 17.35 -9.10
CA LYS A 128 -1.37 16.78 -8.95
C LYS A 128 -2.14 16.64 -10.26
N ASP A 129 -2.03 17.61 -11.17
CA ASP A 129 -2.76 17.62 -12.44
C ASP A 129 -2.37 16.42 -13.32
N GLU A 130 -1.10 16.00 -13.28
CA GLU A 130 -0.65 14.80 -14.00
C GLU A 130 -1.31 13.52 -13.48
N PHE A 131 -1.68 13.47 -12.19
CA PHE A 131 -2.36 12.34 -11.58
C PHE A 131 -3.89 12.45 -11.77
N TYR A 132 -4.46 13.64 -11.68
CA TYR A 132 -5.89 13.85 -11.93
C TYR A 132 -6.29 13.56 -13.37
N ASN A 133 -5.39 13.82 -14.32
CA ASN A 133 -5.60 13.47 -15.72
C ASN A 133 -5.66 11.96 -15.96
N LEU A 134 -5.29 11.12 -14.99
CA LEU A 134 -5.43 9.66 -15.06
C LEU A 134 -6.84 9.18 -14.73
N LEU A 135 -7.66 9.98 -14.01
CA LEU A 135 -8.99 9.56 -13.56
C LEU A 135 -9.90 9.01 -14.67
N PRO A 136 -9.92 9.60 -15.89
CA PRO A 136 -10.71 9.05 -17.00
C PRO A 136 -10.23 7.68 -17.51
N GLU A 137 -8.99 7.29 -17.22
CA GLU A 137 -8.39 6.01 -17.64
C GLU A 137 -8.67 4.87 -16.65
N VAL A 138 -9.19 5.18 -15.46
CA VAL A 138 -9.45 4.20 -14.41
C VAL A 138 -10.45 3.15 -14.88
N LYS A 139 -10.02 1.89 -14.87
CA LYS A 139 -10.89 0.75 -15.16
C LYS A 139 -11.38 0.16 -13.85
N THR A 140 -12.67 0.31 -13.58
CA THR A 140 -13.31 -0.32 -12.42
C THR A 140 -13.10 -1.83 -12.43
N VAL A 141 -12.58 -2.34 -11.31
CA VAL A 141 -12.44 -3.77 -11.06
C VAL A 141 -13.61 -4.21 -10.20
N LYS A 142 -14.28 -5.30 -10.58
CA LYS A 142 -15.36 -5.85 -9.76
C LYS A 142 -14.79 -6.44 -8.46
N VAL A 143 -15.36 -6.05 -7.33
CA VAL A 143 -15.02 -6.54 -5.99
C VAL A 143 -16.25 -7.26 -5.45
N ASP A 144 -16.16 -8.58 -5.30
CA ASP A 144 -17.23 -9.42 -4.74
C ASP A 144 -16.95 -9.79 -3.27
N ASP A 145 -15.68 -9.93 -2.92
CA ASP A 145 -15.18 -10.18 -1.56
C ASP A 145 -13.96 -9.30 -1.32
N VAL A 146 -13.94 -8.54 -0.22
CA VAL A 146 -12.89 -7.54 0.02
C VAL A 146 -11.55 -8.21 0.27
N ALA A 147 -11.47 -9.25 1.10
CA ALA A 147 -10.20 -9.91 1.41
C ALA A 147 -9.56 -10.53 0.16
N ASP A 148 -10.32 -11.28 -0.62
CA ASP A 148 -9.84 -11.92 -1.84
C ASP A 148 -9.45 -10.88 -2.89
N SER A 149 -10.18 -9.78 -2.99
CA SER A 149 -9.87 -8.68 -3.91
C SER A 149 -8.59 -7.96 -3.50
N THR A 150 -8.39 -7.70 -2.20
CA THR A 150 -7.14 -7.14 -1.67
C THR A 150 -5.95 -8.07 -1.92
N ILE A 151 -6.13 -9.40 -1.82
CA ILE A 151 -5.09 -10.38 -2.20
C ILE A 151 -4.76 -10.32 -3.70
N LYS A 152 -5.78 -10.21 -4.56
CA LYS A 152 -5.59 -10.09 -6.02
C LYS A 152 -4.88 -8.79 -6.38
N LEU A 153 -5.30 -7.67 -5.78
CA LEU A 153 -4.66 -6.36 -5.91
C LEU A 153 -3.18 -6.44 -5.54
N SER A 154 -2.86 -6.98 -4.36
CA SER A 154 -1.48 -7.21 -3.92
C SER A 154 -0.67 -8.04 -4.92
N LYS A 155 -1.29 -9.06 -5.54
CA LYS A 155 -0.62 -9.89 -6.55
C LYS A 155 -0.31 -9.10 -7.84
N GLU A 156 -1.21 -8.22 -8.26
CA GLU A 156 -1.02 -7.39 -9.44
C GLU A 156 0.04 -6.31 -9.20
N ALA A 157 -0.05 -5.54 -8.11
CA ALA A 157 0.94 -4.53 -7.71
C ALA A 157 2.35 -5.10 -7.53
N ARG A 158 2.46 -6.32 -6.97
CA ARG A 158 3.75 -7.03 -6.80
C ARG A 158 4.55 -7.19 -8.09
N LYS A 159 3.88 -7.24 -9.26
CA LYS A 159 4.57 -7.41 -10.55
C LYS A 159 5.55 -6.26 -10.83
N ASP A 160 5.26 -5.08 -10.30
CA ASP A 160 6.05 -3.87 -10.55
C ASP A 160 7.13 -3.66 -9.48
N PHE A 161 7.03 -4.34 -8.33
CA PHE A 161 7.93 -4.14 -7.18
C PHE A 161 9.42 -4.14 -7.53
N THR A 162 9.91 -5.17 -8.23
CA THR A 162 11.36 -5.26 -8.51
C THR A 162 11.82 -4.09 -9.37
N LEU A 163 11.00 -3.64 -10.32
CA LEU A 163 11.35 -2.52 -11.18
C LEU A 163 11.30 -1.20 -10.42
N SER A 164 10.23 -0.98 -9.63
CA SER A 164 10.08 0.19 -8.77
C SER A 164 11.23 0.31 -7.76
N TYR A 165 11.62 -0.79 -7.12
CA TYR A 165 12.80 -0.86 -6.25
C TYR A 165 14.07 -0.40 -6.98
N ARG A 166 14.34 -0.96 -8.15
CA ARG A 166 15.58 -0.67 -8.88
C ARG A 166 15.65 0.77 -9.37
N GLU A 167 14.56 1.32 -9.87
CA GLU A 167 14.53 2.73 -10.29
C GLU A 167 14.63 3.67 -9.08
N THR A 168 14.00 3.33 -7.94
CA THR A 168 14.15 4.11 -6.69
C THR A 168 15.61 4.17 -6.25
N MET A 169 16.27 3.02 -6.10
CA MET A 169 17.68 2.95 -5.69
C MET A 169 18.63 3.63 -6.69
N LYS A 170 18.28 3.63 -7.98
CA LYS A 170 19.07 4.30 -9.02
C LYS A 170 18.95 5.82 -8.95
N LEU A 171 17.74 6.34 -8.69
CA LEU A 171 17.47 7.77 -8.63
C LEU A 171 17.97 8.40 -7.32
N PHE A 172 17.93 7.64 -6.23
CA PHE A 172 18.34 8.03 -4.90
C PHE A 172 19.42 7.09 -4.34
N PRO A 173 20.68 7.18 -4.82
CA PRO A 173 21.76 6.29 -4.35
C PRO A 173 22.03 6.38 -2.85
N ALA A 174 21.68 7.50 -2.20
CA ALA A 174 21.81 7.67 -0.76
C ALA A 174 21.00 6.64 0.05
N LEU A 175 19.92 6.09 -0.54
CA LEU A 175 19.10 5.06 0.08
C LEU A 175 19.81 3.70 0.16
N ASP A 176 20.92 3.48 -0.57
CA ASP A 176 21.76 2.28 -0.44
C ASP A 176 22.63 2.35 0.83
N ASN A 177 21.94 2.49 1.96
CA ASN A 177 22.48 2.52 3.31
C ASN A 177 21.79 1.43 4.13
N ASP A 178 22.59 0.61 4.81
CA ASP A 178 22.12 -0.48 5.68
C ASP A 178 22.61 -0.35 7.12
N GLN A 179 23.10 0.84 7.48
CA GLN A 179 23.54 1.18 8.83
C GLN A 179 22.51 2.06 9.55
N GLU A 180 21.86 2.97 8.84
CA GLU A 180 20.89 3.91 9.42
C GLU A 180 19.72 4.18 8.48
N LEU A 181 18.61 4.66 9.07
CA LEU A 181 17.46 5.12 8.31
C LEU A 181 17.76 6.47 7.67
N ILE A 182 17.43 6.58 6.39
CA ILE A 182 17.63 7.80 5.58
C ILE A 182 16.27 8.43 5.32
N ILE A 183 16.18 9.71 5.62
CA ILE A 183 15.06 10.58 5.21
C ILE A 183 15.58 11.39 4.03
N LEU A 184 14.88 11.34 2.90
CA LEU A 184 15.28 12.14 1.74
C LEU A 184 15.07 13.62 2.03
N GLU A 185 16.09 14.43 1.75
CA GLU A 185 15.97 15.88 1.88
C GLU A 185 15.17 16.44 0.69
N GLU A 186 14.31 17.41 0.96
CA GLU A 186 13.48 18.06 -0.07
C GLU A 186 14.28 18.55 -1.30
N PRO A 187 15.48 19.17 -1.18
CA PRO A 187 16.28 19.54 -2.34
C PRO A 187 16.71 18.35 -3.22
N GLU A 188 16.94 17.17 -2.63
CA GLU A 188 17.27 15.96 -3.38
C GLU A 188 16.06 15.45 -4.18
N ILE A 189 14.89 15.42 -3.54
CA ILE A 189 13.61 15.07 -4.18
C ILE A 189 13.32 16.01 -5.35
N ILE A 190 13.43 17.33 -5.15
CA ILE A 190 13.23 18.34 -6.20
C ILE A 190 14.22 18.14 -7.35
N ARG A 191 15.50 17.90 -7.04
CA ARG A 191 16.53 17.65 -8.06
C ARG A 191 16.12 16.45 -8.91
N VAL A 192 15.76 15.32 -8.30
CA VAL A 192 15.34 14.10 -9.01
C VAL A 192 14.05 14.31 -9.79
N ALA A 193 13.08 15.06 -9.26
CA ALA A 193 11.81 15.36 -9.94
C ALA A 193 11.96 16.15 -11.26
N ASN A 194 13.10 16.81 -11.45
CA ASN A 194 13.45 17.58 -12.64
C ASN A 194 14.35 16.81 -13.63
N LEU A 195 14.80 15.60 -13.28
CA LEU A 195 15.55 14.72 -14.18
C LEU A 195 14.62 14.02 -15.17
N LYS A 196 15.14 13.68 -16.36
CA LYS A 196 14.36 12.87 -17.33
C LYS A 196 14.36 11.38 -16.95
N GLU A 197 15.37 10.97 -16.21
CA GLU A 197 15.61 9.59 -15.78
C GLU A 197 14.53 9.09 -14.80
N ASN A 198 13.76 10.00 -14.19
CA ASN A 198 12.68 9.65 -13.27
C ASN A 198 11.43 9.08 -13.95
N GLN A 199 11.28 9.29 -15.26
CA GLN A 199 10.01 9.05 -15.95
C GLN A 199 9.55 7.60 -15.80
N LYS A 200 10.48 6.66 -15.83
CA LYS A 200 10.18 5.25 -15.67
C LYS A 200 9.60 4.91 -14.29
N LEU A 201 10.09 5.55 -13.23
CA LEU A 201 9.53 5.37 -11.89
C LEU A 201 8.15 6.02 -11.78
N ILE A 202 7.99 7.21 -12.36
CA ILE A 202 6.70 7.92 -12.41
C ILE A 202 5.65 7.09 -13.15
N ASP A 203 5.99 6.49 -14.29
CA ASP A 203 5.06 5.67 -15.08
C ASP A 203 4.59 4.44 -14.29
N LEU A 204 5.47 3.84 -13.47
CA LEU A 204 5.11 2.74 -12.56
C LEU A 204 4.16 3.23 -11.46
N MET A 205 4.48 4.35 -10.80
CA MET A 205 3.61 4.96 -9.80
C MET A 205 2.21 5.26 -10.35
N LYS A 206 2.12 5.85 -11.55
CA LYS A 206 0.85 6.15 -12.21
C LYS A 206 0.06 4.88 -12.53
N LYS A 207 0.74 3.82 -13.00
CA LYS A 207 0.12 2.51 -13.25
C LYS A 207 -0.44 1.87 -11.98
N ASP A 208 0.32 1.91 -10.88
CA ASP A 208 -0.10 1.35 -9.59
C ASP A 208 -1.28 2.13 -8.99
N ILE A 209 -1.28 3.46 -9.13
CA ILE A 209 -2.42 4.32 -8.73
C ILE A 209 -3.68 3.96 -9.54
N LEU A 210 -3.57 3.83 -10.87
CA LEU A 210 -4.70 3.43 -11.72
C LEU A 210 -5.27 2.06 -11.31
N LEU A 211 -4.40 1.11 -10.97
CA LEU A 211 -4.78 -0.19 -10.45
C LEU A 211 -5.55 -0.05 -9.13
N GLY A 212 -5.00 0.68 -8.16
CA GLY A 212 -5.64 0.94 -6.87
C GLY A 212 -7.01 1.60 -7.00
N LEU A 213 -7.11 2.66 -7.81
CA LEU A 213 -8.38 3.37 -8.09
C LEU A 213 -9.44 2.46 -8.72
N GLY A 214 -9.01 1.53 -9.58
CA GLY A 214 -9.91 0.54 -10.18
C GLY A 214 -10.58 -0.36 -9.13
N TYR A 215 -9.80 -0.84 -8.15
CA TYR A 215 -10.31 -1.63 -7.02
C TYR A 215 -11.12 -0.77 -6.04
N LEU A 216 -10.74 0.49 -5.84
CA LEU A 216 -11.48 1.43 -5.00
C LEU A 216 -12.90 1.68 -5.54
N ASN A 217 -13.05 1.87 -6.86
CA ASN A 217 -14.37 1.97 -7.49
C ASN A 217 -15.21 0.70 -7.25
N GLY A 218 -14.58 -0.47 -7.37
CA GLY A 218 -15.23 -1.75 -7.07
C GLY A 218 -15.68 -1.87 -5.62
N PHE A 219 -14.82 -1.46 -4.69
CA PHE A 219 -15.10 -1.42 -3.26
C PHE A 219 -16.32 -0.55 -2.96
N PHE A 220 -16.40 0.65 -3.53
CA PHE A 220 -17.55 1.53 -3.33
C PHE A 220 -18.84 0.98 -3.94
N ASN A 221 -18.78 0.32 -5.09
CA ASN A 221 -19.94 -0.37 -5.66
C ASN A 221 -20.44 -1.47 -4.72
N LEU A 222 -19.54 -2.34 -4.23
CA LEU A 222 -19.91 -3.40 -3.29
C LEU A 222 -20.46 -2.84 -1.97
N LEU A 223 -19.86 -1.77 -1.44
CA LEU A 223 -20.33 -1.12 -0.22
C LEU A 223 -21.75 -0.57 -0.40
N LYS A 224 -21.99 0.13 -1.52
CA LYS A 224 -23.31 0.66 -1.86
C LYS A 224 -24.35 -0.46 -1.98
N GLU A 225 -24.05 -1.52 -2.75
CA GLU A 225 -24.92 -2.69 -2.90
C GLU A 225 -25.21 -3.36 -1.54
N SER A 226 -24.21 -3.45 -0.66
CA SER A 226 -24.36 -4.04 0.67
C SER A 226 -25.25 -3.22 1.60
N VAL A 227 -25.19 -1.89 1.50
CA VAL A 227 -26.02 -0.99 2.32
C VAL A 227 -27.45 -0.92 1.77
N GLU A 228 -27.61 -0.73 0.46
CA GLU A 228 -28.93 -0.62 -0.19
C GLU A 228 -29.68 -1.96 -0.20
N GLY A 229 -28.97 -3.08 -0.41
CA GLY A 229 -29.54 -4.44 -0.35
C GLY A 229 -29.80 -4.94 1.07
N GLY A 230 -29.14 -4.36 2.08
CA GLY A 230 -29.29 -4.70 3.50
C GLY A 230 -30.54 -4.11 4.17
N ILE A 231 -31.15 -3.07 3.58
CA ILE A 231 -32.40 -2.44 4.09
C ILE A 231 -33.61 -3.39 3.96
N ALA A 232 -33.48 -4.52 3.26
CA ALA A 232 -34.58 -5.46 3.04
C ALA A 232 -34.85 -6.49 4.17
N TRP A 233 -34.08 -6.51 5.27
CA TRP A 233 -34.30 -7.50 6.34
C TRP A 233 -34.16 -6.94 7.76
N SER A 234 -35.16 -6.17 8.18
CA SER A 234 -35.61 -6.11 9.57
C SER A 234 -36.96 -5.37 9.65
N VAL A 235 -38.04 -6.13 9.43
CA VAL A 235 -39.40 -5.80 9.87
C VAL A 235 -39.69 -6.64 11.11
#